data_AF-A0A395JK39-F1
#
_entry.id   AF-A0A395JK39-F1
#
_cell.length_a   1.000
_cell.length_b   1.000
_cell.length_c   1.000
_cell.angle_alpha   90.00
_cell.angle_beta   90.00
_cell.angle_gamma   90.00
#
_symmetry.space_group_name_H-M   'P 1'
#
loop_
_entity.id
_entity.type
_entity.pdbx_description
1 polymer ?
#
loop_
_entity_poly.entity_id
_entity_poly.type
_entity_poly.pdbx_seq_one_letter_code
_entity_poly.pdbx_strand_id
1 'polypeptide(L)'
;MKRRIFLTTLLLLIIKPSFADEYFPFVEFTCIPEANYLRVSAEGFYNIGAYKKETEVVEAIEKQSTLHYVGWNNPLKKSCTVNDKIIEVELNYRKPEARGECGGEERGALQVTIDGLKVIDGARFHSECFTSSVKTIDFSTLQYGHFKVCGRYTERKPYKNKNVCAEVHLRKIKEGEPANVEVLLKEFSADY
;
A
#
# COMPACT_ATOMS: atom_id res chain seq x y z
N MET A 1 44.46 16.82 -36.68
CA MET A 1 44.33 16.47 -35.25
C MET A 1 42.90 15.98 -34.95
N LYS A 2 42.62 14.68 -35.12
CA LYS A 2 41.31 14.03 -34.87
C LYS A 2 41.44 12.92 -33.80
N ARG A 3 42.19 13.18 -32.72
CA ARG A 3 42.61 12.16 -31.74
C ARG A 3 42.16 12.41 -30.29
N ARG A 4 41.25 13.35 -30.06
CA ARG A 4 40.76 13.67 -28.69
C ARG A 4 39.33 13.21 -28.39
N ILE A 5 38.59 12.71 -29.38
CA ILE A 5 37.16 12.35 -29.20
C ILE A 5 37.00 10.90 -28.70
N PHE A 6 38.02 10.04 -28.85
CA PHE A 6 37.90 8.63 -28.50
C PHE A 6 38.05 8.33 -26.99
N LEU A 7 38.67 9.21 -26.21
CA LEU A 7 38.91 8.97 -24.78
C LEU A 7 37.67 9.24 -23.91
N THR A 8 36.84 10.21 -24.30
CA THR A 8 35.63 10.60 -23.57
C THR A 8 34.50 9.58 -23.70
N THR A 9 34.36 8.93 -24.85
CA THR A 9 33.35 7.87 -25.06
C THR A 9 33.69 6.58 -24.30
N LEU A 10 34.97 6.28 -24.10
CA LEU A 10 35.42 5.11 -23.34
C LEU A 10 35.20 5.29 -21.82
N LEU A 11 35.28 6.52 -21.32
CA LEU A 11 35.06 6.82 -19.90
C LEU A 11 33.57 6.69 -19.50
N LEU A 12 32.64 6.99 -20.42
CA LEU A 12 31.20 6.83 -20.21
C LEU A 12 30.75 5.36 -20.08
N LEU A 13 31.54 4.40 -20.55
CA LEU A 13 31.25 2.96 -20.45
C LEU A 13 31.72 2.35 -19.11
N ILE A 14 32.50 3.07 -18.30
CA ILE A 14 33.06 2.58 -17.02
C ILE A 14 32.20 3.04 -15.83
N ILE A 15 31.26 3.97 -16.04
CA ILE A 15 30.28 4.32 -15.02
C ILE A 15 29.35 3.12 -14.89
N LYS A 16 29.61 2.26 -13.90
CA LYS A 16 28.64 1.24 -13.48
C LYS A 16 27.30 1.96 -13.33
N PRO A 17 26.21 1.45 -13.94
CA PRO A 17 24.89 2.03 -13.70
C PRO A 17 24.72 2.11 -12.19
N SER A 18 24.40 3.29 -11.65
CA SER A 18 24.07 3.38 -10.23
C SER A 18 22.88 2.46 -10.04
N PHE A 19 23.08 1.33 -9.35
CA PHE A 19 22.01 0.39 -9.09
C PHE A 19 20.94 1.15 -8.29
N ALA A 20 19.78 1.35 -8.91
CA ALA A 20 18.64 1.95 -8.24
C ALA A 20 18.16 0.99 -7.15
N ASP A 21 17.67 1.53 -6.04
CA ASP A 21 17.25 0.72 -4.90
C ASP A 21 16.12 -0.25 -5.30
N GLU A 22 16.31 -1.55 -5.13
CA GLU A 22 15.24 -2.55 -5.29
C GLU A 22 14.27 -2.47 -4.12
N TYR A 23 12.96 -2.51 -4.38
CA TYR A 23 11.93 -2.30 -3.37
C TYR A 23 11.12 -3.57 -3.10
N PHE A 24 10.95 -3.89 -1.82
CA PHE A 24 10.28 -5.10 -1.34
C PHE A 24 9.12 -4.72 -0.40
N PRO A 25 7.86 -4.75 -0.88
CA PRO A 25 6.70 -4.42 -0.06
C PRO A 25 6.30 -5.57 0.87
N PHE A 26 6.06 -5.23 2.12
CA PHE A 26 5.48 -6.10 3.14
C PHE A 26 4.23 -5.46 3.72
N VAL A 27 3.29 -6.29 4.18
CA VAL A 27 2.01 -5.85 4.72
C VAL A 27 1.70 -6.55 6.02
N GLU A 28 1.20 -5.79 7.00
CA GLU A 28 0.59 -6.32 8.22
C GLU A 28 -0.91 -6.04 8.22
N PHE A 29 -1.71 -7.05 8.58
CA PHE A 29 -3.12 -6.92 8.90
C PHE A 29 -3.33 -7.09 10.40
N THR A 30 -3.79 -6.03 11.06
CA THR A 30 -4.18 -6.05 12.47
C THR A 30 -5.69 -5.92 12.55
N CYS A 31 -6.39 -6.95 13.04
CA CYS A 31 -7.82 -6.86 13.34
C CYS A 31 -8.02 -7.00 14.84
N ILE A 32 -8.74 -6.06 15.44
CA ILE A 32 -9.06 -6.02 16.88
C ILE A 32 -10.58 -5.96 16.99
N PRO A 33 -11.26 -7.12 17.01
CA PRO A 33 -12.72 -7.21 17.08
C PRO A 33 -13.31 -6.43 18.26
N GLU A 34 -12.67 -6.50 19.43
CA GLU A 34 -13.12 -5.84 20.66
C GLU A 34 -13.11 -4.31 20.56
N ALA A 35 -12.28 -3.77 19.66
CA ALA A 35 -12.19 -2.33 19.40
C ALA A 35 -12.93 -1.91 18.12
N ASN A 36 -13.64 -2.84 17.46
CA ASN A 36 -14.29 -2.62 16.17
C ASN A 36 -13.34 -2.05 15.11
N TYR A 37 -12.12 -2.56 15.07
CA TYR A 37 -11.03 -1.90 14.38
C TYR A 37 -10.23 -2.84 13.49
N LEU A 38 -9.88 -2.34 12.32
CA LEU A 38 -8.98 -2.99 11.38
C LEU A 38 -7.90 -2.00 10.94
N ARG A 39 -6.65 -2.45 10.93
CA ARG A 39 -5.51 -1.72 10.38
C ARG A 39 -4.82 -2.56 9.33
N VAL A 40 -4.54 -1.93 8.21
CA VAL A 40 -3.66 -2.47 7.16
C VAL A 40 -2.48 -1.53 7.06
N SER A 41 -1.28 -2.04 7.29
CA SER A 41 -0.05 -1.25 7.16
C SER A 41 0.86 -1.88 6.11
N ALA A 42 1.56 -1.05 5.36
CA ALA A 42 2.57 -1.44 4.41
C ALA A 42 3.91 -0.84 4.83
N GLU A 43 4.94 -1.67 4.79
CA GLU A 43 6.33 -1.27 4.99
C GLU A 43 7.16 -1.73 3.80
N GLY A 44 8.11 -0.87 3.43
CA GLY A 44 8.98 -1.09 2.30
C GLY A 44 10.43 -1.24 2.71
N PHE A 45 11.04 -2.37 2.36
CA PHE A 45 12.47 -2.56 2.51
C PHE A 45 13.18 -2.37 1.19
N TYR A 46 14.42 -1.87 1.25
CA TYR A 46 15.22 -1.60 0.07
C TYR A 46 16.46 -2.49 0.04
N ASN A 47 16.83 -2.96 -1.14
CA ASN A 47 18.09 -3.67 -1.41
C ASN A 47 18.35 -4.88 -0.50
N ILE A 48 17.31 -5.57 -0.02
CA ILE A 48 17.50 -6.74 0.84
C ILE A 48 18.23 -7.88 0.10
N GLY A 49 18.07 -7.95 -1.23
CA GLY A 49 18.77 -8.88 -2.11
C GLY A 49 20.24 -8.54 -2.38
N ALA A 50 20.70 -7.33 -2.02
CA ALA A 50 22.08 -6.90 -2.29
C ALA A 50 23.12 -7.57 -1.38
N TYR A 51 22.69 -8.06 -0.21
CA TYR A 51 23.57 -8.61 0.82
C TYR A 51 23.37 -10.11 1.07
N LYS A 52 22.23 -10.67 0.67
CA LYS A 52 21.84 -12.08 0.80
C LYS A 52 20.85 -12.45 -0.29
N LYS A 53 20.55 -13.74 -0.48
CA LYS A 53 19.44 -14.14 -1.37
C LYS A 53 18.13 -13.55 -0.84
N GLU A 54 17.37 -12.89 -1.72
CA GLU A 54 16.07 -12.27 -1.39
C GLU A 54 15.19 -13.21 -0.55
N THR A 55 15.02 -14.45 -1.01
CA THR A 55 14.19 -15.46 -0.35
C THR A 55 14.58 -15.68 1.11
N GLU A 56 15.86 -15.75 1.42
CA GLU A 56 16.34 -15.97 2.80
C GLU A 56 16.01 -14.80 3.71
N VAL A 57 16.08 -13.56 3.19
CA VAL A 57 15.77 -12.36 3.97
C VAL A 57 14.27 -12.22 4.17
N VAL A 58 13.49 -12.45 3.11
CA VAL A 58 12.03 -12.40 3.17
C VAL A 58 11.50 -13.44 4.16
N GLU A 59 11.94 -14.70 4.07
CA GLU A 59 11.55 -15.76 5.02
C GLU A 59 11.94 -15.42 6.46
N ALA A 60 13.11 -14.80 6.67
CA ALA A 60 13.54 -14.37 8.00
C ALA A 60 12.63 -13.28 8.58
N ILE A 61 12.21 -12.30 7.76
CA ILE A 61 11.28 -11.24 8.17
C ILE A 61 9.93 -11.85 8.52
N GLU A 62 9.34 -12.67 7.65
CA GLU A 62 8.03 -13.28 7.90
C GLU A 62 8.03 -14.21 9.11
N LYS A 63 9.15 -14.90 9.39
CA LYS A 63 9.28 -15.76 10.58
C LYS A 63 9.39 -14.98 11.89
N GLN A 64 9.90 -13.75 11.84
CA GLN A 64 10.23 -12.93 13.04
C GLN A 64 9.27 -11.77 13.25
N SER A 65 8.29 -11.58 12.38
CA SER A 65 7.35 -10.46 12.44
C SER A 65 5.94 -10.86 12.01
N THR A 66 5.01 -9.91 12.07
CA THR A 66 3.63 -10.02 11.57
C THR A 66 3.49 -9.55 10.12
N LEU A 67 4.61 -9.22 9.48
CA LEU A 67 4.67 -8.72 8.12
C LEU A 67 4.63 -9.89 7.13
N HIS A 68 3.88 -9.70 6.04
CA HIS A 68 3.76 -10.64 4.95
C HIS A 68 4.28 -10.03 3.66
N TYR A 69 5.17 -10.74 2.98
CA TYR A 69 5.71 -10.27 1.71
C TYR A 69 4.64 -10.37 0.63
N VAL A 70 4.44 -9.26 -0.06
CA VAL A 70 3.39 -9.17 -1.05
C VAL A 70 3.74 -9.97 -2.30
N GLY A 71 5.02 -10.03 -2.69
CA GLY A 71 5.44 -10.67 -3.95
C GLY A 71 5.00 -12.14 -4.08
N TRP A 72 4.96 -12.88 -2.97
CA TRP A 72 4.52 -14.28 -2.95
C TRP A 72 3.02 -14.44 -2.70
N ASN A 73 2.42 -13.48 -1.99
CA ASN A 73 1.09 -13.60 -1.43
C ASN A 73 0.06 -12.73 -2.16
N ASN A 74 0.33 -12.25 -3.37
CA ASN A 74 -0.56 -11.34 -4.11
C ASN A 74 -1.63 -12.11 -4.92
N PRO A 75 -2.94 -11.84 -4.75
CA PRO A 75 -3.53 -10.87 -3.81
C PRO A 75 -3.50 -11.34 -2.37
N LEU A 76 -3.14 -10.42 -1.46
CA LEU A 76 -3.13 -10.69 -0.03
C LEU A 76 -4.56 -10.61 0.49
N LYS A 77 -5.05 -11.72 1.06
CA LYS A 77 -6.41 -11.80 1.61
C LYS A 77 -6.38 -12.03 3.12
N LYS A 78 -7.21 -11.30 3.84
CA LYS A 78 -7.44 -11.50 5.28
C LYS A 78 -8.93 -11.39 5.56
N SER A 79 -9.41 -12.21 6.49
CA SER A 79 -10.78 -12.12 7.00
C SER A 79 -10.74 -11.98 8.51
N CYS A 80 -11.68 -11.21 9.07
CA CYS A 80 -11.98 -11.20 10.49
C CYS A 80 -13.45 -10.87 10.75
N THR A 81 -13.95 -11.23 11.93
CA THR A 81 -15.31 -10.93 12.36
C THR A 81 -15.30 -9.71 13.28
N VAL A 82 -16.08 -8.68 12.95
CA VAL A 82 -16.23 -7.45 13.75
C VAL A 82 -17.72 -7.13 13.86
N ASN A 83 -18.25 -6.90 15.06
CA ASN A 83 -19.69 -6.67 15.29
C ASN A 83 -20.59 -7.73 14.61
N ASP A 84 -20.24 -9.02 14.72
CA ASP A 84 -20.92 -10.15 14.06
C ASP A 84 -20.98 -10.05 12.52
N LYS A 85 -20.15 -9.20 11.92
CA LYS A 85 -19.98 -9.05 10.47
C LYS A 85 -18.69 -9.68 10.02
N ILE A 86 -18.74 -10.44 8.93
CA ILE A 86 -17.55 -10.97 8.28
C ILE A 86 -16.95 -9.86 7.43
N ILE A 87 -15.76 -9.40 7.82
CA ILE A 87 -14.99 -8.40 7.09
C ILE A 87 -13.90 -9.13 6.31
N GLU A 88 -13.92 -9.01 5.00
CA GLU A 88 -12.87 -9.53 4.12
C GLU A 88 -12.10 -8.36 3.52
N VAL A 89 -10.79 -8.47 3.56
CA VAL A 89 -9.87 -7.47 3.06
C VAL A 89 -9.02 -8.15 2.01
N GLU A 90 -9.01 -7.55 0.82
CA GLU A 90 -8.14 -7.99 -0.26
C GLU A 90 -7.25 -6.83 -0.65
N LEU A 91 -5.97 -7.11 -0.76
CA LEU A 91 -4.97 -6.15 -1.12
C LEU A 91 -4.22 -6.63 -2.35
N ASN A 92 -4.52 -5.97 -3.46
CA ASN A 92 -3.90 -6.24 -4.75
C ASN A 92 -2.73 -5.29 -4.91
N TYR A 93 -1.53 -5.83 -5.06
CA TYR A 93 -0.37 -5.02 -5.46
C TYR A 93 0.01 -5.25 -6.90
N ARG A 94 0.61 -4.23 -7.50
CA ARG A 94 1.39 -4.42 -8.71
C ARG A 94 2.66 -5.18 -8.35
N LYS A 95 3.11 -6.04 -9.28
CA LYS A 95 4.38 -6.74 -9.09
C LYS A 95 5.49 -5.71 -8.86
N PRO A 96 6.50 -6.02 -8.04
CA PRO A 96 7.68 -5.16 -7.93
C PRO A 96 8.27 -4.95 -9.32
N GLU A 97 8.31 -3.70 -9.79
CA GLU A 97 8.95 -3.36 -11.06
C GLU A 97 10.38 -2.91 -10.80
N ALA A 98 11.31 -3.44 -11.60
CA ALA A 98 12.66 -2.91 -11.64
C ALA A 98 12.61 -1.57 -12.38
N ARG A 99 12.87 -0.47 -11.64
CA ARG A 99 13.20 0.90 -12.09
C ARG A 99 12.03 1.88 -12.14
N GLY A 100 12.34 3.12 -11.74
CA GLY A 100 11.52 4.32 -11.91
C GLY A 100 12.00 5.42 -10.96
N GLU A 101 12.03 6.69 -11.39
CA GLU A 101 11.96 7.79 -10.43
C GLU A 101 10.68 7.63 -9.60
N CYS A 102 10.63 8.20 -8.39
CA CYS A 102 9.40 8.28 -7.60
C CYS A 102 8.29 8.94 -8.44
N GLY A 103 7.54 8.13 -9.20
CA GLY A 103 6.82 8.53 -10.39
C GLY A 103 5.35 8.15 -10.30
N GLY A 104 4.71 8.58 -9.22
CA GLY A 104 3.26 8.84 -9.17
C GLY A 104 2.29 7.65 -9.26
N GLU A 105 2.74 6.45 -9.63
CA GLU A 105 1.83 5.31 -9.81
C GLU A 105 1.57 4.54 -8.50
N GLU A 106 0.35 4.04 -8.40
CA GLU A 106 -0.14 3.35 -7.22
C GLU A 106 0.38 1.91 -7.19
N ARG A 107 0.91 1.49 -6.03
CA ARG A 107 1.46 0.14 -5.90
C ARG A 107 0.45 -0.86 -5.39
N GLY A 108 -0.54 -0.43 -4.63
CA GLY A 108 -1.57 -1.33 -4.12
C GLY A 108 -2.97 -0.70 -4.14
N ALA A 109 -3.96 -1.57 -4.17
CA ALA A 109 -5.37 -1.24 -4.15
C ALA A 109 -6.06 -2.09 -3.08
N LEU A 110 -6.65 -1.42 -2.09
CA LEU A 110 -7.40 -2.05 -1.02
C LEU A 110 -8.85 -2.25 -1.44
N GLN A 111 -9.34 -3.48 -1.32
CA GLN A 111 -10.75 -3.83 -1.42
C GLN A 111 -11.22 -4.33 -0.06
N VAL A 112 -12.45 -3.96 0.29
CA VAL A 112 -13.09 -4.39 1.54
C VAL A 112 -14.50 -4.86 1.25
N THR A 113 -14.83 -6.01 1.81
CA THR A 113 -16.14 -6.66 1.72
C THR A 113 -16.68 -6.87 3.12
N ILE A 114 -17.97 -6.63 3.32
CA ILE A 114 -18.69 -6.85 4.58
C ILE A 114 -19.86 -7.78 4.29
N ASP A 115 -19.89 -8.96 4.91
CA ASP A 115 -20.90 -10.01 4.67
C ASP A 115 -21.08 -10.34 3.17
N GLY A 116 -19.99 -10.40 2.42
CA GLY A 116 -20.01 -10.64 0.97
C GLY A 116 -20.38 -9.41 0.10
N LEU A 117 -20.78 -8.29 0.71
CA LEU A 117 -21.03 -7.03 -0.01
C LEU A 117 -19.72 -6.23 -0.14
N LYS A 118 -19.26 -6.00 -1.36
CA LYS A 118 -18.09 -5.14 -1.61
C LYS A 118 -18.43 -3.69 -1.23
N VAL A 119 -17.78 -3.17 -0.18
CA VAL A 119 -18.02 -1.81 0.33
C VAL A 119 -16.95 -0.80 -0.06
N ILE A 120 -15.73 -1.26 -0.30
CA ILE A 120 -14.63 -0.46 -0.82
C ILE A 120 -14.08 -1.19 -2.04
N ASP A 121 -14.02 -0.51 -3.18
CA ASP A 121 -13.42 -1.04 -4.40
C ASP A 121 -12.23 -0.19 -4.84
N GLY A 122 -11.02 -0.76 -4.74
CA GLY A 122 -9.81 -0.17 -5.31
C GLY A 122 -9.30 1.09 -4.59
N ALA A 123 -9.44 1.20 -3.28
CA ALA A 123 -8.90 2.36 -2.56
C ALA A 123 -7.36 2.37 -2.59
N ARG A 124 -6.74 3.44 -3.13
CA ARG A 124 -5.28 3.63 -3.22
C ARG A 124 -4.58 3.21 -1.94
N PHE A 125 -3.71 2.22 -1.99
CA PHE A 125 -2.96 1.74 -0.84
C PHE A 125 -1.50 1.61 -1.25
N HIS A 126 -0.65 2.48 -0.70
CA HIS A 126 0.78 2.51 -0.98
C HIS A 126 1.15 3.00 -2.40
N SER A 127 2.23 3.78 -2.52
CA SER A 127 2.72 4.34 -3.78
C SER A 127 4.23 4.18 -3.88
N GLU A 128 4.78 4.33 -5.08
CA GLU A 128 6.23 4.27 -5.34
C GLU A 128 7.04 5.29 -4.54
N CYS A 129 6.36 6.33 -4.03
CA CYS A 129 6.95 7.44 -3.30
C CYS A 129 6.85 7.29 -1.77
N PHE A 130 6.17 6.25 -1.27
CA PHE A 130 5.90 6.08 0.15
C PHE A 130 6.75 4.95 0.72
N THR A 131 7.47 5.23 1.80
CA THR A 131 8.20 4.20 2.55
C THR A 131 7.28 3.39 3.45
N SER A 132 6.13 3.98 3.83
CA SER A 132 5.08 3.31 4.58
C SER A 132 3.71 3.88 4.23
N SER A 133 2.68 3.06 4.40
CA SER A 133 1.29 3.49 4.27
C SER A 133 0.44 2.76 5.28
N VAL A 134 -0.42 3.48 5.99
CA VAL A 134 -1.34 2.88 6.96
C VAL A 134 -2.75 3.26 6.56
N LYS A 135 -3.63 2.26 6.45
CA LYS A 135 -5.07 2.49 6.43
C LYS A 135 -5.70 1.88 7.67
N THR A 136 -6.63 2.61 8.26
CA THR A 136 -7.39 2.18 9.43
C THR A 136 -8.86 2.26 9.09
N ILE A 137 -9.62 1.25 9.50
CA ILE A 137 -11.06 1.18 9.33
C ILE A 137 -11.67 1.00 10.72
N ASP A 138 -12.52 1.95 11.08
CA ASP A 138 -13.24 2.00 12.35
C ASP A 138 -14.71 1.66 12.08
N PHE A 139 -15.13 0.52 12.61
CA PHE A 139 -16.46 -0.06 12.51
C PHE A 139 -17.33 0.24 13.75
N SER A 140 -16.91 1.12 14.65
CA SER A 140 -17.67 1.48 15.85
C SER A 140 -19.08 2.00 15.53
N THR A 141 -19.26 2.61 14.36
CA THR A 141 -20.55 3.13 13.90
C THR A 141 -21.29 2.19 12.93
N LEU A 142 -20.78 0.99 12.68
CA LEU A 142 -21.30 0.09 11.63
C LEU A 142 -22.78 -0.28 11.86
N GLN A 143 -23.19 -0.42 13.12
CA GLN A 143 -24.60 -0.65 13.51
C GLN A 143 -25.54 0.49 13.07
N TYR A 144 -25.03 1.70 12.88
CA TYR A 144 -25.75 2.87 12.37
C TYR A 144 -25.65 2.99 10.84
N GLY A 145 -25.15 1.96 10.16
CA GLY A 145 -25.09 1.88 8.70
C GLY A 145 -23.95 2.68 8.06
N HIS A 146 -22.93 3.06 8.82
CA HIS A 146 -21.74 3.74 8.29
C HIS A 146 -20.47 3.41 9.06
N PHE A 147 -19.29 3.62 8.47
CA PHE A 147 -18.00 3.38 9.10
C PHE A 147 -16.95 4.37 8.59
N LYS A 148 -15.84 4.53 9.32
CA LYS A 148 -14.79 5.49 8.95
C LYS A 148 -13.56 4.79 8.42
N VAL A 149 -12.99 5.31 7.34
CA VAL A 149 -11.72 4.87 6.76
C VAL A 149 -10.75 6.02 6.82
N CYS A 150 -9.57 5.82 7.40
CA CYS A 150 -8.49 6.80 7.40
C CYS A 150 -7.25 6.23 6.74
N GLY A 151 -6.50 7.07 6.05
CA GLY A 151 -5.19 6.77 5.47
C GLY A 151 -4.14 7.74 5.98
N ARG A 152 -3.00 7.21 6.39
CA ARG A 152 -1.78 7.96 6.69
C ARG A 152 -0.69 7.59 5.69
N TYR A 153 -0.13 8.59 5.03
CA TYR A 153 0.91 8.43 4.02
C TYR A 153 2.12 9.28 4.37
N THR A 154 3.32 8.70 4.26
CA THR A 154 4.59 9.40 4.46
C THR A 154 5.25 9.62 3.10
N GLU A 155 5.23 10.85 2.60
CA GLU A 155 5.87 11.19 1.32
C GLU A 155 7.40 11.27 1.47
N ARG A 156 8.17 10.76 0.50
CA ARG A 156 9.65 10.79 0.58
C ARG A 156 10.22 12.21 0.53
N LYS A 157 9.64 13.14 -0.25
CA LYS A 157 10.04 14.57 -0.32
C LYS A 157 8.92 15.47 -0.89
N PRO A 158 8.65 16.66 -0.29
CA PRO A 158 9.03 17.02 1.08
C PRO A 158 8.37 16.04 2.06
N TYR A 159 9.07 15.63 3.12
CA TYR A 159 8.51 14.72 4.11
C TYR A 159 7.25 15.34 4.74
N LYS A 160 6.09 14.91 4.27
CA LYS A 160 4.78 15.34 4.77
C LYS A 160 3.99 14.10 5.14
N ASN A 161 3.45 14.12 6.36
CA ASN A 161 2.43 13.17 6.76
C ASN A 161 1.10 13.70 6.27
N LYS A 162 0.42 12.97 5.37
CA LYS A 162 -0.96 13.26 5.01
C LYS A 162 -1.86 12.28 5.73
N ASN A 163 -2.79 12.79 6.54
CA ASN A 163 -3.87 12.03 7.15
C ASN A 163 -5.16 12.41 6.44
N VAL A 164 -5.83 11.44 5.82
CA VAL A 164 -7.10 11.68 5.12
C VAL A 164 -8.11 10.66 5.63
N CYS A 165 -9.31 11.11 5.98
CA CYS A 165 -10.38 10.24 6.45
C CYS A 165 -11.65 10.44 5.62
N ALA A 166 -12.39 9.37 5.40
CA ALA A 166 -13.69 9.37 4.75
C ALA A 166 -14.67 8.53 5.56
N GLU A 167 -15.94 8.92 5.54
CA GLU A 167 -17.05 8.14 6.08
C GLU A 167 -17.75 7.41 4.94
N VAL A 168 -18.00 6.11 5.13
CA VAL A 168 -18.62 5.24 4.15
C VAL A 168 -20.00 4.84 4.67
N HIS A 169 -21.05 5.21 3.94
CA HIS A 169 -22.43 4.87 4.30
C HIS A 169 -22.93 3.67 3.49
N LEU A 170 -23.30 2.58 4.17
CA LEU A 170 -23.76 1.33 3.55
C LEU A 170 -25.03 1.51 2.71
N ARG A 171 -25.90 2.47 3.05
CA ARG A 171 -27.13 2.75 2.29
C ARG A 171 -26.84 3.16 0.84
N LYS A 172 -25.74 3.88 0.59
CA LYS A 172 -25.34 4.32 -0.75
C LYS A 172 -24.81 3.17 -1.60
N ILE A 173 -24.32 2.11 -0.95
CA ILE A 173 -23.73 0.93 -1.59
C ILE A 173 -24.83 -0.06 -2.02
N LYS A 174 -25.92 -0.13 -1.25
CA LYS A 174 -27.12 -0.92 -1.61
C LYS A 174 -27.82 -0.41 -2.88
N GLU A 175 -27.56 0.83 -3.30
CA GLU A 175 -28.09 1.41 -4.54
C GLU A 175 -27.26 1.02 -5.78
N GLY A 176 -26.28 0.13 -5.64
CA GLY A 176 -25.61 -0.56 -6.77
C GLY A 176 -24.19 -0.10 -7.07
N GLU A 177 -23.66 0.89 -6.37
CA GLU A 177 -22.30 1.41 -6.60
C GLU A 177 -21.43 1.24 -5.33
N PRO A 178 -20.32 0.46 -5.38
CA PRO A 178 -19.39 0.40 -4.26
C PRO A 178 -18.79 1.78 -3.98
N ALA A 179 -18.46 2.07 -2.72
CA ALA A 179 -17.88 3.36 -2.39
C ALA A 179 -16.50 3.49 -3.06
N ASN A 180 -16.42 4.36 -4.06
CA ASN A 180 -15.14 4.79 -4.61
C ASN A 180 -14.49 5.74 -3.60
N VAL A 181 -13.71 5.15 -2.69
CA VAL A 181 -13.04 5.89 -1.62
C VAL A 181 -12.06 6.92 -2.21
N GLU A 182 -11.58 6.78 -3.44
CA GLU A 182 -10.80 7.82 -4.11
C GLU A 182 -11.59 9.08 -4.45
N VAL A 183 -12.86 8.96 -4.87
CA VAL A 183 -13.74 10.13 -5.07
C VAL A 183 -13.99 10.82 -3.74
N LEU A 184 -14.26 10.03 -2.68
CA LEU A 184 -14.45 10.54 -1.32
C LEU A 184 -13.17 11.09 -0.68
N LEU A 185 -11.98 10.67 -1.10
CA LEU A 185 -10.70 11.19 -0.60
C LEU A 185 -10.18 12.37 -1.46
N LYS A 186 -10.54 12.45 -2.74
CA LYS A 186 -10.20 13.59 -3.63
C LYS A 186 -11.03 14.84 -3.28
N GLU A 187 -12.32 14.70 -2.92
CA GLU A 187 -13.17 15.83 -2.52
C GLU A 187 -12.68 16.55 -1.25
N PHE A 188 -11.88 15.90 -0.40
CA PHE A 188 -11.35 16.48 0.85
C PHE A 188 -9.84 16.77 0.79
N SER A 189 -9.23 16.63 -0.39
CA SER A 189 -7.84 17.07 -0.65
C SER A 189 -7.76 18.52 -1.13
N ALA A 190 -8.90 19.21 -1.25
CA ALA A 190 -8.97 20.65 -1.44
C ALA A 190 -8.73 21.35 -0.08
N ASP A 191 -7.57 21.98 0.01
CA ASP A 191 -7.19 23.05 0.93
C ASP A 191 -7.13 22.77 2.43
N TYR A 192 -5.92 22.41 2.90
CA TYR A 192 -5.34 22.91 4.17
C TYR A 192 -3.82 23.07 4.03
#